data_AF-A0A3D1BUF7-F1
#
_entry.id   AF-A0A3D1BUF7-F1
#
_cell.length_a   1.000
_cell.length_b   1.000
_cell.length_c   1.000
_cell.angle_alpha   90.00
_cell.angle_beta   90.00
_cell.angle_gamma   90.00
#
_symmetry.space_group_name_H-M   'P 1'
#
loop_
_entity.id
_entity.type
_entity.pdbx_description
1 polymer ?
#
loop_
_entity_poly.entity_id
_entity_poly.type
_entity_poly.pdbx_seq_one_letter_code
_entity_poly.pdbx_strand_id
1 'polypeptide(L)'
;MDTTLTLEQLLDTFERYNIDIWPMQIIAYVLGIIAIFFAIKRTKYSDRIIMGVIAFMWLWTGGVFYMFFFGPVYNISYIFGLLFIVQGIIFLAGIFKPLTSFRIRGELFPP
;
A
#
# COMPACT_ATOMS: atom_id res chain seq x y z
N MET A 1 16.51 -22.45 8.35
CA MET A 1 15.72 -21.38 7.71
C MET A 1 14.31 -21.58 8.22
N ASP A 2 13.84 -20.70 9.10
CA ASP A 2 12.56 -20.91 9.79
C ASP A 2 11.41 -20.61 8.82
N THR A 3 10.73 -21.68 8.41
CA THR A 3 9.60 -21.65 7.47
C THR A 3 8.25 -21.69 8.18
N THR A 4 8.27 -21.75 9.52
CA THR A 4 7.08 -21.81 10.36
C THR A 4 6.91 -20.47 11.05
N LEU A 5 5.80 -19.80 10.76
CA LEU A 5 5.39 -18.58 11.45
C LEU A 5 4.53 -18.96 12.67
N THR A 6 4.92 -18.50 13.85
CA THR A 6 4.11 -18.63 15.06
C THR A 6 3.23 -17.40 15.29
N LEU A 7 2.18 -17.54 16.09
CA LEU A 7 1.30 -16.43 16.45
C LEU A 7 2.06 -15.34 17.23
N GLU A 8 2.94 -15.75 18.16
CA GLU A 8 3.74 -14.85 18.98
C GLU A 8 4.66 -13.98 18.10
N GLN A 9 5.40 -14.60 17.18
CA GLN A 9 6.23 -13.88 16.20
C GLN A 9 5.44 -12.88 15.36
N LEU A 10 4.23 -13.26 14.93
CA LEU A 10 3.36 -12.39 14.16
C LEU A 10 2.92 -11.16 14.98
N LEU A 11 2.42 -11.39 16.20
CA LEU A 11 1.92 -10.33 17.07
C LEU A 11 3.04 -9.39 17.52
N ASP A 12 4.20 -9.93 17.91
CA ASP A 12 5.37 -9.15 18.31
C ASP A 12 5.86 -8.26 17.16
N THR A 13 5.86 -8.79 15.92
CA THR A 13 6.25 -7.98 14.76
C THR A 13 5.27 -6.85 14.51
N PHE A 14 3.95 -7.10 14.65
CA PHE A 14 2.95 -6.05 14.52
C PHE A 14 3.07 -4.99 15.61
N GLU A 15 3.30 -5.38 16.86
CA GLU A 15 3.50 -4.44 17.97
C GLU A 15 4.69 -3.52 17.69
N ARG A 16 5.87 -4.11 17.41
CA ARG A 16 7.09 -3.35 17.12
C ARG A 16 6.91 -2.43 15.92
N TYR A 17 6.34 -2.93 14.83
CA TYR A 17 6.05 -2.13 13.64
C TYR A 17 5.15 -0.94 13.97
N ASN A 18 4.06 -1.13 14.72
CA ASN A 18 3.13 -0.03 15.03
C ASN A 18 3.75 1.03 15.94
N ILE A 19 4.55 0.64 16.92
CA ILE A 19 5.23 1.58 17.81
C ILE A 19 6.29 2.37 17.02
N ASP A 20 7.15 1.66 16.29
CA ASP A 20 8.34 2.24 15.64
C ASP A 20 7.99 3.18 14.47
N ILE A 21 6.88 2.94 13.77
CA ILE A 21 6.51 3.77 12.63
C ILE A 21 5.70 5.00 13.01
N TRP A 22 5.33 5.22 14.29
CA TRP A 22 4.65 6.45 14.68
C TRP A 22 5.44 7.66 14.14
N PRO A 23 4.82 8.66 13.47
CA PRO A 23 3.38 8.92 13.26
C PRO A 23 2.87 8.50 11.88
N MET A 24 3.57 7.60 11.18
CA MET A 24 3.27 7.24 9.80
C MET A 24 1.85 6.74 9.59
N GLN A 25 1.18 6.19 10.62
CA GLN A 25 -0.24 5.86 10.56
C GLN A 25 -1.11 7.08 10.26
N ILE A 26 -0.84 8.23 10.90
CA ILE A 26 -1.56 9.48 10.66
C ILE A 26 -1.35 9.91 9.20
N ILE A 27 -0.11 9.86 8.72
CA ILE A 27 0.23 10.20 7.33
C ILE A 27 -0.51 9.25 6.37
N ALA A 28 -0.55 7.96 6.67
CA ALA A 28 -1.25 6.97 5.85
C ALA A 28 -2.76 7.26 5.77
N TYR A 29 -3.41 7.59 6.89
CA TYR A 29 -4.82 7.99 6.89
C TYR A 29 -5.07 9.26 6.09
N VAL A 30 -4.21 10.27 6.23
CA VAL A 30 -4.30 11.52 5.45
C VAL A 30 -4.18 11.23 3.96
N LEU A 31 -3.22 10.40 3.54
CA LEU A 31 -3.05 10.00 2.14
C LEU A 31 -4.27 9.20 1.63
N GLY A 32 -4.85 8.33 2.46
CA GLY A 32 -6.08 7.62 2.15
C GLY A 32 -7.27 8.55 1.92
N ILE A 33 -7.45 9.53 2.81
CA ILE A 33 -8.49 10.57 2.67
C ILE A 33 -8.29 11.37 1.38
N ILE A 34 -7.04 11.74 1.06
CA ILE A 34 -6.70 12.45 -0.19
C ILE A 34 -7.09 11.60 -1.40
N ALA A 35 -6.76 10.30 -1.41
CA ALA A 35 -7.12 9.41 -2.50
C ALA A 35 -8.64 9.30 -2.68
N ILE A 36 -9.39 9.11 -1.59
CA ILE A 36 -10.88 9.06 -1.62
C ILE A 36 -11.45 10.40 -2.11
N PHE A 37 -10.96 11.52 -1.59
CA PHE A 37 -11.40 12.84 -1.99
C PHE A 37 -11.22 13.07 -3.49
N PHE A 38 -10.07 12.71 -4.07
CA PHE A 38 -9.84 12.85 -5.51
C PHE A 38 -10.55 11.80 -6.37
N ALA A 39 -10.95 10.66 -5.80
CA ALA A 39 -11.81 9.68 -6.45
C ALA A 39 -13.23 10.22 -6.62
N ILE A 40 -13.73 10.98 -5.64
CA ILE A 40 -15.05 11.64 -5.67
C ILE A 40 -14.97 12.94 -6.49
N LYS A 41 -14.07 13.85 -6.13
CA LYS A 41 -13.88 15.15 -6.78
C LYS A 41 -12.82 15.05 -7.88
N ARG A 42 -13.25 14.63 -9.05
CA ARG A 42 -12.38 14.44 -10.22
C ARG A 42 -11.80 15.78 -10.71
N THR A 43 -10.48 15.79 -10.94
CA THR A 43 -9.70 16.86 -11.57
C THR A 43 -8.78 16.24 -12.63
N LYS A 44 -8.11 17.07 -13.44
CA LYS A 44 -7.11 16.60 -14.42
C LYS A 44 -5.92 15.83 -13.82
N TYR A 45 -5.72 15.91 -12.50
CA TYR A 45 -4.62 15.23 -11.80
C TYR A 45 -5.08 14.14 -10.84
N SER A 46 -6.40 13.93 -10.67
CA SER A 46 -6.92 12.97 -9.67
C SER A 46 -6.34 11.57 -9.82
N ASP A 47 -6.33 11.02 -11.05
CA ASP A 47 -5.80 9.67 -11.29
C ASP A 47 -4.31 9.57 -10.95
N ARG A 48 -3.52 10.61 -11.25
CA ARG A 48 -2.08 10.65 -10.92
C ARG A 48 -1.85 10.70 -9.42
N ILE A 49 -2.64 11.50 -8.69
CA ILE A 49 -2.54 11.61 -7.23
C ILE A 49 -2.89 10.28 -6.57
N ILE A 50 -4.00 9.65 -6.99
CA ILE A 50 -4.43 8.35 -6.46
C ILE A 50 -3.36 7.28 -6.75
N MET A 51 -2.82 7.23 -7.96
CA MET A 51 -1.74 6.30 -8.30
C MET A 51 -0.48 6.54 -7.47
N GLY A 52 -0.11 7.80 -7.22
CA GLY A 52 1.01 8.13 -6.34
C GLY A 52 0.79 7.66 -4.90
N VAL A 53 -0.42 7.83 -4.36
CA VAL A 53 -0.78 7.33 -3.03
C VAL A 53 -0.68 5.81 -2.97
N ILE A 54 -1.30 5.11 -3.92
CA ILE A 54 -1.27 3.63 -3.97
C ILE A 54 0.17 3.13 -4.13
N ALA A 55 0.95 3.74 -5.01
CA ALA A 55 2.36 3.41 -5.20
C ALA A 55 3.15 3.53 -3.89
N PHE A 56 3.00 4.65 -3.17
CA PHE A 56 3.64 4.85 -1.89
C PHE A 56 3.23 3.78 -0.86
N MET A 57 1.93 3.48 -0.74
CA MET A 57 1.43 2.45 0.19
C MET A 57 2.01 1.07 -0.10
N TRP A 58 2.17 0.72 -1.38
CA TRP A 58 2.74 -0.55 -1.80
C TRP A 58 4.24 -0.63 -1.54
N LEU A 59 4.99 0.43 -1.85
CA LEU A 59 6.41 0.51 -1.56
C LEU A 59 6.68 0.48 -0.05
N TRP A 60 5.86 1.16 0.74
CA TRP A 60 5.96 1.13 2.21
C TRP A 60 5.71 -0.28 2.75
N THR A 61 4.62 -0.93 2.30
CA THR A 61 4.27 -2.28 2.73
C THR A 61 5.35 -3.28 2.33
N GLY A 62 5.86 -3.20 1.10
CA GLY A 62 6.91 -4.09 0.62
C GLY A 62 8.23 -3.84 1.34
N GLY A 63 8.75 -2.61 1.32
CA GLY A 63 10.07 -2.27 1.85
C GLY A 63 10.14 -2.20 3.37
N VAL A 64 9.20 -1.50 4.01
CA VAL A 64 9.23 -1.31 5.46
C VAL A 64 8.65 -2.54 6.15
N PHE A 65 7.40 -2.88 5.88
CA PHE A 65 6.76 -3.97 6.61
C PHE A 65 7.35 -5.34 6.25
N TYR A 66 7.35 -5.75 4.98
CA TYR A 66 7.79 -7.10 4.60
C TYR A 66 9.31 -7.29 4.60
N MET A 67 10.11 -6.36 4.08
CA MET A 67 11.57 -6.54 4.06
C MET A 67 12.22 -6.25 5.42
N PHE A 68 11.89 -5.12 6.05
CA PHE A 68 12.62 -4.65 7.24
C PHE A 68 12.09 -5.25 8.55
N PHE A 69 10.76 -5.28 8.76
CA PHE A 69 10.19 -5.83 10.00
C PHE A 69 9.95 -7.34 9.93
N PHE A 70 9.28 -7.83 8.88
CA PHE A 70 8.80 -9.22 8.82
C PHE A 70 9.82 -10.19 8.22
N GLY A 71 10.70 -9.71 7.35
CA GLY A 71 11.77 -10.49 6.71
C GLY A 71 12.70 -11.20 7.69
N PRO A 72 13.26 -10.51 8.70
CA PRO A 72 14.13 -11.14 9.69
C PRO A 72 13.44 -12.22 10.54
N VAL A 73 12.11 -12.19 10.63
CA VAL A 73 11.30 -13.13 11.44
C VAL A 73 10.83 -14.32 10.61
N TYR A 74 10.43 -14.08 9.36
CA TYR A 74 9.89 -15.10 8.46
C TYR A 74 10.40 -14.87 7.04
N ASN A 75 11.30 -15.73 6.56
CA ASN A 75 12.05 -15.48 5.33
C ASN A 75 11.18 -15.39 4.05
N ILE A 76 10.04 -16.07 3.99
CA ILE A 76 9.15 -16.01 2.81
C ILE A 76 8.60 -14.58 2.63
N SER A 77 8.60 -13.77 3.69
CA SER A 77 8.25 -12.34 3.65
C SER A 77 9.06 -11.55 2.64
N TYR A 78 10.33 -11.90 2.39
CA TYR A 78 11.13 -11.21 1.38
C TYR A 78 10.55 -11.36 -0.04
N ILE A 79 9.94 -12.52 -0.35
CA ILE A 79 9.25 -12.73 -1.63
C ILE A 79 8.02 -11.84 -1.72
N PHE A 80 7.21 -11.80 -0.66
CA PHE A 80 6.05 -10.90 -0.60
C PHE A 80 6.47 -9.43 -0.71
N GLY A 81 7.52 -9.03 0.00
CA GLY A 81 8.08 -7.69 -0.07
C GLY A 81 8.50 -7.32 -1.48
N LEU A 82 9.16 -8.22 -2.20
CA LEU A 82 9.57 -8.00 -3.58
C LEU A 82 8.35 -7.81 -4.50
N LEU A 83 7.32 -8.65 -4.36
CA LEU A 83 6.09 -8.53 -5.14
C LEU A 83 5.39 -7.19 -4.90
N PHE A 84 5.28 -6.74 -3.65
CA PHE A 84 4.72 -5.43 -3.30
C PHE A 84 5.55 -4.28 -3.88
N ILE A 85 6.89 -4.37 -3.84
CA ILE A 85 7.77 -3.37 -4.44
C ILE A 85 7.57 -3.28 -5.95
N VAL A 86 7.54 -4.43 -6.64
CA VAL A 86 7.30 -4.48 -8.10
C VAL A 86 5.96 -3.84 -8.44
N GLN A 87 4.90 -4.17 -7.70
CA GLN A 87 3.58 -3.53 -7.87
C GLN A 87 3.63 -2.02 -7.62
N GLY A 88 4.34 -1.57 -6.57
CA GLY A 88 4.55 -0.15 -6.29
C GLY A 88 5.24 0.60 -7.43
N ILE A 89 6.26 0.00 -8.04
CA ILE A 89 6.95 0.54 -9.22
C ILE A 89 6.02 0.61 -10.43
N ILE A 90 5.20 -0.42 -10.66
CA ILE A 90 4.20 -0.42 -11.74
C ILE A 90 3.20 0.73 -11.55
N PHE A 91 2.74 0.98 -10.33
CA PHE A 91 1.85 2.11 -10.02
C PHE A 91 2.54 3.46 -10.24
N LEU A 92 3.82 3.61 -9.85
CA LEU A 92 4.60 4.82 -10.15
C LEU A 92 4.71 5.06 -11.66
N ALA A 93 4.98 4.02 -12.45
CA ALA A 93 5.06 4.14 -13.91
C ALA A 93 3.71 4.59 -14.52
N GLY A 94 2.59 4.15 -13.93
CA GLY A 94 1.25 4.54 -14.34
C GLY A 94 0.93 6.03 -14.16
N ILE A 95 1.69 6.78 -13.33
CA ILE A 95 1.58 8.24 -13.21
C ILE A 95 1.89 8.93 -14.55
N PHE A 96 2.86 8.39 -15.30
CA PHE A 96 3.33 8.94 -16.58
C PHE A 96 2.58 8.39 -17.78
N LYS A 97 2.08 7.16 -17.70
CA LYS A 97 1.22 6.52 -18.72
C LYS A 97 -0.16 6.23 -18.12
N PRO A 98 -1.13 7.16 -18.23
CA PRO A 98 -2.46 6.98 -17.66
C PRO A 98 -3.25 5.92 -18.44
N LEU A 99 -2.96 4.65 -18.17
CA LEU A 99 -3.65 3.48 -18.72
C LEU A 99 -4.93 3.16 -17.92
N THR A 100 -5.10 3.78 -16.74
CA THR A 100 -6.17 3.49 -15.78
C THR A 100 -6.91 4.76 -15.38
N SER A 101 -8.25 4.72 -15.38
CA SER A 101 -9.10 5.79 -14.84
C SER A 101 -9.88 5.26 -13.63
N PHE A 102 -9.80 5.93 -12.47
CA PHE A 102 -10.45 5.48 -11.23
C PHE A 102 -11.86 6.05 -11.05
N ARG A 103 -12.87 5.53 -11.77
CA ARG A 103 -14.24 6.10 -11.78
C ARG A 103 -15.16 5.33 -10.83
N ILE A 104 -15.83 6.03 -9.91
CA ILE A 104 -17.01 5.49 -9.24
C ILE A 104 -18.11 5.36 -10.29
N ARG A 105 -18.45 4.11 -10.66
CA ARG A 105 -19.58 3.80 -11.54
C ARG A 105 -20.72 3.33 -10.65
N GLY A 106 -21.71 4.20 -10.45
CA GLY A 106 -22.99 3.77 -9.90
C GLY A 106 -23.73 3.01 -10.99
N GLU A 107 -23.68 1.69 -10.97
CA GLU A 107 -24.63 0.88 -11.74
C GLU A 107 -25.97 0.96 -11.02
N LEU A 108 -26.78 1.95 -11.41
CA LEU A 108 -28.20 1.96 -11.07
C LEU A 108 -28.81 0.79 -11.84
N PHE A 109 -29.17 -0.30 -11.16
CA PHE A 109 -29.99 -1.35 -11.77
C PHE A 109 -31.25 -0.67 -12.34
N PRO A 110 -31.54 -0.79 -13.66
CA PRO A 110 -32.81 -0.32 -14.18
C PRO A 110 -33.95 -1.15 -13.54
N PRO A 111 -35.13 -0.55 -13.33
CA PRO A 111 -36.28 -1.17 -12.68
C PRO A 111 -36.80 -2.40 -13.43
#